data_AF-A0A1G0CHL7-F1
#
_entry.id   AF-A0A1G0CHL7-F1
#
_cell.length_a   1.000
_cell.length_b   1.000
_cell.length_c   1.000
_cell.angle_alpha   90.00
_cell.angle_beta   90.00
_cell.angle_gamma   90.00
#
_symmetry.space_group_name_H-M   'P 1'
#
loop_
_entity.id
_entity.type
_entity.pdbx_description
1 polymer ?
#
loop_
_entity_poly.entity_id
_entity_poly.type
_entity_poly.pdbx_seq_one_letter_code
_entity_poly.pdbx_strand_id
1 'polypeptide(L)'
;MLILVIIGSFILVLGLTFLFIVRRKTKIHAIDEVVADSAMNLFHIFGHSIYMPDDSPGFDIYRHYVFDLSNYQFTAGAHQQGKGIDINSPFVERSVQMLSGKMGRTLKLAPDNQIRSEIKVIHRDLNATDTEVIEKIPNNAFVVTKLRENEMGFSKVSLEIYRNGISIRCHVFKGWAEHEFRIYKTSFPNQVILMYSKGRVNYGIALAVIDLANGDFLFDQYITEPRKIR
;
A
#
# COMPACT_ATOMS: atom_id res chain seq x y z
N MET A 1 13.76 7.52 -50.43
CA MET A 1 12.33 7.39 -50.06
C MET A 1 12.06 6.22 -49.13
N LEU A 2 12.51 4.99 -49.43
CA LEU A 2 12.23 3.79 -48.63
C LEU A 2 12.60 3.91 -47.14
N ILE A 3 13.75 4.51 -46.83
CA ILE A 3 14.24 4.68 -45.44
C ILE A 3 13.33 5.59 -44.61
N LEU A 4 12.81 6.67 -45.20
CA LEU A 4 11.89 7.59 -44.51
C LEU A 4 10.53 6.93 -44.22
N VAL A 5 10.06 6.05 -45.12
CA VAL A 5 8.83 5.27 -44.91
C VAL A 5 9.02 4.27 -43.77
N ILE A 6 10.16 3.57 -43.72
CA ILE A 6 10.47 2.61 -42.65
C ILE A 6 10.54 3.31 -41.29
N ILE A 7 11.23 4.46 -41.21
CA ILE A 7 11.33 5.24 -39.96
C ILE A 7 9.95 5.77 -39.54
N GLY A 8 9.16 6.30 -40.48
CA GLY A 8 7.81 6.78 -40.20
C GLY A 8 6.87 5.69 -39.69
N SER A 9 6.89 4.51 -40.32
CA SER A 9 6.11 3.35 -39.87
C SER A 9 6.58 2.83 -38.51
N PHE A 10 7.88 2.83 -38.23
CA PHE A 10 8.42 2.40 -36.94
C PHE A 10 8.01 3.35 -35.81
N ILE A 11 8.07 4.68 -36.04
CA ILE A 11 7.59 5.68 -35.08
C ILE A 11 6.08 5.56 -34.86
N LEU A 12 5.30 5.29 -35.92
CA LEU A 12 3.86 5.08 -35.80
C LEU A 12 3.52 3.82 -34.99
N VAL A 13 4.23 2.71 -35.23
CA VAL A 13 4.05 1.46 -34.47
C VAL A 13 4.44 1.66 -33.02
N LEU A 14 5.57 2.31 -32.72
CA LEU A 14 5.98 2.66 -31.36
C LEU A 14 5.00 3.62 -30.69
N GLY A 15 4.52 4.63 -31.41
CA GLY A 15 3.54 5.60 -30.93
C GLY A 15 2.21 4.94 -30.61
N LEU A 16 1.72 4.04 -31.47
CA LEU A 16 0.51 3.26 -31.25
C LEU A 16 0.68 2.25 -30.12
N THR A 17 1.78 1.49 -30.07
CA THR A 17 2.05 0.60 -28.93
C THR A 17 2.15 1.39 -27.63
N PHE A 18 2.78 2.56 -27.61
CA PHE A 18 2.80 3.44 -26.46
C PHE A 18 1.38 3.91 -26.08
N LEU A 19 0.56 4.30 -27.07
CA LEU A 19 -0.84 4.69 -26.85
C LEU A 19 -1.67 3.54 -26.26
N PHE A 20 -1.51 2.31 -26.75
CA PHE A 20 -2.19 1.13 -26.21
C PHE A 20 -1.65 0.67 -24.84
N ILE A 21 -0.35 0.84 -24.58
CA ILE A 21 0.29 0.57 -23.27
C ILE A 21 -0.14 1.62 -22.23
N VAL A 22 -0.34 2.87 -22.64
CA VAL A 22 -0.79 3.96 -21.75
C VAL A 22 -2.30 3.92 -21.53
N ARG A 23 -3.11 3.45 -22.50
CA ARG A 23 -4.58 3.41 -22.43
C ARG A 23 -5.17 2.47 -21.37
N ARG A 24 -4.44 1.47 -20.88
CA ARG A 24 -4.92 0.66 -19.74
C ARG A 24 -4.69 1.40 -18.42
N LYS A 25 -5.59 2.32 -18.05
CA LYS A 25 -5.63 2.91 -16.71
C LYS A 25 -5.92 1.80 -15.71
N THR A 26 -4.96 1.51 -14.84
CA THR A 26 -5.10 0.46 -13.85
C THR A 26 -4.65 0.95 -12.49
N LYS A 27 -5.44 0.59 -11.46
CA LYS A 27 -5.01 0.15 -10.12
C LYS A 27 -4.99 1.17 -8.98
N ILE A 28 -6.09 1.85 -8.67
CA ILE A 28 -6.26 2.30 -7.26
C ILE A 28 -6.14 1.04 -6.40
N HIS A 29 -5.10 0.95 -5.57
CA HIS A 29 -4.85 -0.18 -4.70
C HIS A 29 -5.34 0.20 -3.31
N ALA A 30 -6.36 -0.47 -2.80
CA ALA A 30 -6.89 -0.23 -1.46
C ALA A 30 -6.50 -1.41 -0.54
N ILE A 31 -6.21 -1.09 0.71
CA ILE A 31 -6.08 -2.09 1.77
C ILE A 31 -7.48 -2.27 2.34
N ASP A 32 -8.07 -3.45 2.16
CA ASP A 32 -9.39 -3.75 2.69
C ASP A 32 -9.25 -4.12 4.16
N GLU A 33 -8.47 -5.16 4.43
CA GLU A 33 -8.34 -5.76 5.75
C GLU A 33 -6.92 -6.26 6.02
N VAL A 34 -6.51 -6.20 7.27
CA VAL A 34 -5.27 -6.82 7.74
C VAL A 34 -5.61 -7.67 8.95
N VAL A 35 -5.18 -8.92 8.93
CA VAL A 35 -5.39 -9.90 10.01
C VAL A 35 -4.05 -10.52 10.36
N ALA A 36 -3.72 -10.61 11.64
CA ALA A 36 -2.50 -11.30 12.07
C ALA A 36 -2.80 -12.75 12.48
N ASP A 37 -1.79 -13.61 12.46
CA ASP A 37 -1.84 -14.87 13.19
C ASP A 37 -1.86 -14.63 14.71
N SER A 38 -2.18 -15.66 15.49
CA SER A 38 -2.30 -15.53 16.95
C SER A 38 -0.98 -15.08 17.62
N ALA A 39 0.15 -15.34 16.97
CA ALA A 39 1.46 -14.94 17.46
C ALA A 39 1.89 -13.52 17.03
N MET A 40 1.07 -12.82 16.22
CA MET A 40 1.39 -11.52 15.61
C MET A 40 2.74 -11.50 14.87
N ASN A 41 3.09 -12.63 14.24
CA ASN A 41 4.30 -12.79 13.45
C ASN A 41 4.00 -12.79 11.96
N LEU A 42 2.82 -13.27 11.56
CA LEU A 42 2.37 -13.22 10.18
C LEU A 42 1.19 -12.27 10.04
N PHE A 43 1.30 -11.34 9.11
CA PHE A 43 0.24 -10.37 8.79
C PHE A 43 -0.31 -10.68 7.41
N HIS A 44 -1.56 -11.14 7.39
CA HIS A 44 -2.36 -11.35 6.20
C HIS A 44 -2.96 -10.02 5.77
N ILE A 45 -2.63 -9.62 4.55
CA ILE A 45 -3.00 -8.32 4.00
C ILE A 45 -3.90 -8.58 2.81
N PHE A 46 -5.16 -8.22 2.97
CA PHE A 46 -6.18 -8.27 1.94
C PHE A 46 -6.41 -6.87 1.38
N GLY A 47 -6.37 -6.79 0.07
CA GLY A 47 -6.59 -5.54 -0.64
C GLY A 47 -7.07 -5.81 -2.04
N HIS A 48 -7.50 -4.77 -2.72
CA HIS A 48 -7.93 -4.87 -4.10
C HIS A 48 -7.31 -3.79 -4.96
N SER A 49 -7.28 -4.07 -6.25
CA SER A 49 -7.02 -3.07 -7.27
C SER A 49 -8.21 -2.90 -8.18
N ILE A 50 -8.63 -1.65 -8.39
CA ILE A 50 -9.70 -1.35 -9.34
C ILE A 50 -9.12 -1.40 -10.76
N TYR A 51 -9.69 -2.25 -11.60
CA TYR A 51 -9.43 -2.33 -13.02
C TYR A 51 -10.55 -1.63 -13.78
N MET A 52 -10.21 -0.57 -14.54
CA MET A 52 -11.15 0.16 -15.38
C MET A 52 -10.77 -0.03 -16.85
N PRO A 53 -11.42 -0.96 -17.57
CA PRO A 53 -11.31 -1.04 -19.02
C PRO A 53 -12.03 0.13 -19.70
N ASP A 54 -11.55 0.58 -20.86
CA ASP A 54 -12.16 1.69 -21.61
C ASP A 54 -13.59 1.35 -22.10
N ASP A 55 -13.81 0.10 -22.51
CA ASP A 55 -15.06 -0.34 -23.18
C ASP A 55 -15.90 -1.33 -22.34
N SER A 56 -15.60 -1.51 -21.05
CA SER A 56 -16.40 -2.41 -20.19
C SER A 56 -16.48 -1.89 -18.75
N PRO A 57 -17.46 -2.35 -17.96
CA PRO A 57 -17.57 -1.97 -16.56
C PRO A 57 -16.28 -2.30 -15.79
N GLY A 58 -15.87 -1.40 -14.92
CA GLY A 58 -14.76 -1.65 -14.01
C GLY A 58 -15.03 -2.83 -13.09
N PHE A 59 -13.96 -3.52 -12.68
CA PHE A 59 -14.02 -4.61 -11.72
C PHE A 59 -12.85 -4.58 -10.75
N ASP A 60 -13.02 -5.18 -9.58
CA ASP A 60 -11.96 -5.27 -8.59
C ASP A 60 -11.16 -6.56 -8.78
N ILE A 61 -9.85 -6.46 -8.59
CA ILE A 61 -8.96 -7.60 -8.48
C ILE A 61 -8.50 -7.68 -7.03
N TYR A 62 -9.05 -8.64 -6.30
CA TYR A 62 -8.69 -8.94 -4.93
C TYR A 62 -7.35 -9.65 -4.87
N ARG A 63 -6.57 -9.32 -3.84
CA ARG A 63 -5.23 -9.80 -3.57
C ARG A 63 -5.11 -10.20 -2.11
N HIS A 64 -4.18 -11.12 -1.88
CA HIS A 64 -3.77 -11.51 -0.56
C HIS A 64 -2.25 -11.57 -0.53
N TYR A 65 -1.65 -10.90 0.45
CA TYR A 65 -0.23 -10.97 0.75
C TYR A 65 -0.06 -11.45 2.18
N VAL A 66 1.03 -12.17 2.45
CA VAL A 66 1.47 -12.45 3.82
C VAL A 66 2.81 -11.75 4.03
N PHE A 67 2.88 -10.94 5.07
CA PHE A 67 4.11 -10.38 5.59
C PHE A 67 4.57 -11.18 6.80
N ASP A 68 5.79 -11.67 6.76
CA ASP A 68 6.45 -12.36 7.87
C ASP A 68 7.35 -11.37 8.62
N LEU A 69 6.94 -11.00 9.83
CA LEU A 69 7.65 -10.03 10.67
C LEU A 69 9.02 -10.56 11.12
N SER A 70 9.20 -11.88 11.20
CA SER A 70 10.44 -12.48 11.73
C SER A 70 11.64 -12.32 10.81
N ASN A 71 11.40 -12.21 9.50
CA ASN A 71 12.43 -12.13 8.47
C ASN A 71 12.16 -11.01 7.45
N TYR A 72 11.12 -10.21 7.68
CA TYR A 72 10.67 -9.13 6.81
C TYR A 72 10.38 -9.55 5.36
N GLN A 73 9.87 -10.77 5.15
CA GLN A 73 9.55 -11.27 3.81
C GLN A 73 8.07 -11.15 3.47
N PHE A 74 7.80 -10.81 2.22
CA PHE A 74 6.46 -10.85 1.64
C PHE A 74 6.25 -12.04 0.73
N THR A 75 5.15 -12.74 0.93
CA THR A 75 4.70 -13.81 0.03
C THR A 75 3.37 -13.42 -0.62
N ALA A 76 3.37 -13.36 -1.95
CA ALA A 76 2.16 -13.06 -2.72
C ALA A 76 1.27 -14.31 -2.89
N GLY A 77 0.01 -14.15 -2.52
CA GLY A 77 -1.04 -15.16 -2.59
C GLY A 77 -1.79 -15.16 -3.91
N ALA A 78 -3.04 -15.63 -3.85
CA ALA A 78 -3.90 -15.74 -5.01
C ALA A 78 -4.49 -14.37 -5.37
N HIS A 79 -5.09 -14.29 -6.55
CA HIS A 79 -5.90 -13.14 -6.93
C HIS A 79 -7.22 -13.59 -7.53
N GLN A 80 -8.26 -12.79 -7.37
CA GLN A 80 -9.58 -13.09 -7.88
C GLN A 80 -10.26 -11.80 -8.36
N GLN A 81 -10.96 -11.89 -9.50
CA GLN A 81 -11.86 -10.85 -9.95
C GLN A 81 -13.17 -10.93 -9.15
N GLY A 82 -13.67 -9.79 -8.67
CA GLY A 82 -14.89 -9.75 -7.88
C GLY A 82 -15.46 -8.35 -7.67
N LYS A 83 -16.44 -8.27 -6.77
CA LYS A 83 -17.05 -7.04 -6.24
C LYS A 83 -17.29 -7.25 -4.75
N GLY A 84 -16.40 -6.73 -3.92
CA GLY A 84 -16.33 -6.95 -2.48
C GLY A 84 -15.43 -8.14 -2.07
N ILE A 85 -14.81 -8.01 -0.89
CA ILE A 85 -14.19 -9.12 -0.16
C ILE A 85 -14.89 -9.30 1.18
N ASP A 86 -15.24 -10.55 1.47
CA ASP A 86 -15.62 -11.00 2.81
C ASP A 86 -14.46 -11.87 3.33
N ILE A 87 -14.00 -11.63 4.55
CA ILE A 87 -12.93 -12.42 5.18
C ILE A 87 -13.29 -13.91 5.29
N ASN A 88 -14.58 -14.22 5.33
CA ASN A 88 -15.12 -15.57 5.37
C ASN A 88 -15.40 -16.14 3.97
N SER A 89 -15.03 -15.42 2.91
CA SER A 89 -15.29 -15.87 1.54
C SER A 89 -14.41 -17.07 1.14
N PRO A 90 -14.88 -17.92 0.21
CA PRO A 90 -14.08 -19.01 -0.35
C PRO A 90 -12.78 -18.54 -1.02
N PHE A 91 -12.68 -17.26 -1.41
CA PHE A 91 -11.43 -16.68 -1.92
C PHE A 91 -10.34 -16.68 -0.85
N VAL A 92 -10.68 -16.23 0.36
CA VAL A 92 -9.73 -16.12 1.48
C VAL A 92 -9.23 -17.50 1.86
N GLU A 93 -10.14 -18.46 2.02
CA GLU A 93 -9.78 -19.85 2.34
C GLU A 93 -8.78 -20.44 1.31
N ARG A 94 -9.12 -20.36 0.00
CA ARG A 94 -8.23 -20.85 -1.07
C ARG A 94 -6.89 -20.13 -1.07
N SER A 95 -6.89 -18.83 -0.84
CA SER A 95 -5.68 -18.03 -0.86
C SER A 95 -4.76 -18.34 0.32
N VAL A 96 -5.33 -18.56 1.51
CA VAL A 96 -4.61 -19.00 2.72
C VAL A 96 -4.03 -20.41 2.52
N GLN A 97 -4.79 -21.35 1.94
CA GLN A 97 -4.29 -22.69 1.61
C GLN A 97 -3.13 -22.64 0.62
N MET A 98 -3.25 -21.85 -0.45
CA MET A 98 -2.19 -21.71 -1.44
C MET A 98 -0.92 -21.11 -0.84
N LEU A 99 -1.06 -20.07 -0.01
CA LEU A 99 0.08 -19.47 0.69
C LEU A 99 0.71 -20.43 1.71
N SER A 100 -0.09 -21.23 2.40
CA SER A 100 0.42 -22.27 3.31
C SER A 100 1.34 -23.24 2.59
N GLY A 101 0.92 -23.71 1.40
CA GLY A 101 1.74 -24.57 0.55
C GLY A 101 3.03 -23.89 0.09
N LYS A 102 2.98 -22.60 -0.30
CA LYS A 102 4.18 -21.84 -0.71
C LYS A 102 5.18 -21.60 0.43
N MET A 103 4.69 -21.31 1.63
CA MET A 103 5.51 -21.02 2.79
C MET A 103 5.96 -22.29 3.53
N GLY A 104 5.45 -23.47 3.16
CA GLY A 104 5.77 -24.74 3.83
C GLY A 104 5.27 -24.82 5.28
N ARG A 105 4.24 -24.03 5.64
CA ARG A 105 3.66 -23.99 6.99
C ARG A 105 2.16 -23.76 6.94
N THR A 106 1.43 -24.28 7.91
CA THR A 106 -0.01 -24.03 8.05
C THR A 106 -0.25 -22.58 8.47
N LEU A 107 -0.97 -21.83 7.64
CA LEU A 107 -1.42 -20.49 7.96
C LEU A 107 -2.83 -20.53 8.54
N LYS A 108 -3.07 -19.72 9.57
CA LYS A 108 -4.39 -19.55 10.19
C LYS A 108 -4.62 -18.08 10.48
N LEU A 109 -5.77 -17.58 10.06
CA LEU A 109 -6.26 -16.26 10.45
C LEU A 109 -6.74 -16.35 11.90
N ALA A 110 -6.28 -15.46 12.77
CA ALA A 110 -6.85 -15.36 14.11
C ALA A 110 -8.16 -14.56 14.00
N PRO A 111 -9.33 -15.16 14.30
CA PRO A 111 -10.58 -14.41 14.36
C PRO A 111 -10.46 -13.33 15.46
N ASP A 112 -11.01 -12.15 15.18
CA ASP A 112 -11.14 -11.04 16.13
C ASP A 112 -9.84 -10.41 16.65
N ASN A 113 -8.73 -10.56 15.94
CA ASN A 113 -7.48 -9.97 16.38
C ASN A 113 -7.52 -8.44 16.17
N GLN A 114 -7.81 -7.67 17.23
CA GLN A 114 -7.68 -6.21 17.23
C GLN A 114 -6.20 -5.81 17.17
N ILE A 115 -5.65 -5.89 15.97
CA ILE A 115 -4.25 -5.58 15.69
C ILE A 115 -4.04 -4.11 15.38
N ARG A 116 -5.09 -3.29 15.27
CA ARG A 116 -4.93 -1.85 15.07
C ARG A 116 -4.29 -1.22 16.31
N SER A 117 -3.32 -0.35 16.07
CA SER A 117 -2.70 0.45 17.13
C SER A 117 -3.63 1.58 17.55
N GLU A 118 -3.56 1.97 18.82
CA GLU A 118 -4.22 3.15 19.36
C GLU A 118 -3.45 4.45 19.06
N ILE A 119 -2.24 4.34 18.50
CA ILE A 119 -1.46 5.50 18.06
C ILE A 119 -2.26 6.24 16.99
N LYS A 120 -2.60 7.49 17.29
CA LYS A 120 -3.37 8.33 16.38
C LYS A 120 -2.53 8.72 15.17
N VAL A 121 -3.11 8.59 13.98
CA VAL A 121 -2.58 9.19 12.76
C VAL A 121 -3.32 10.49 12.47
N ILE A 122 -2.58 11.58 12.31
CA ILE A 122 -3.13 12.90 12.00
C ILE A 122 -2.67 13.27 10.60
N HIS A 123 -3.61 13.57 9.72
CA HIS A 123 -3.31 14.01 8.36
C HIS A 123 -3.30 15.54 8.29
N ARG A 124 -2.30 16.11 7.63
CA ARG A 124 -2.16 17.56 7.40
C ARG A 124 -1.91 17.85 5.93
N ASP A 125 -2.51 18.92 5.43
CA ASP A 125 -2.18 19.51 4.14
C ASP A 125 -1.39 20.80 4.35
N LEU A 126 -0.23 20.91 3.70
CA LEU A 126 0.61 22.12 3.75
C LEU A 126 -0.06 23.35 3.12
N ASN A 127 -1.08 23.15 2.30
CA ASN A 127 -1.86 24.24 1.69
C ASN A 127 -3.12 24.60 2.48
N ALA A 128 -3.43 23.88 3.57
CA ALA A 128 -4.51 24.23 4.49
C ALA A 128 -4.03 25.34 5.44
N THR A 129 -3.83 26.54 4.89
CA THR A 129 -3.37 27.69 5.67
C THR A 129 -4.43 28.78 5.61
N ASP A 130 -5.08 28.96 6.78
CA ASP A 130 -5.73 30.17 7.31
C ASP A 130 -7.16 29.96 7.82
N THR A 131 -7.84 28.86 7.45
CA THR A 131 -9.25 28.60 7.85
C THR A 131 -9.44 27.34 8.69
N GLU A 132 -8.45 26.46 8.80
CA GLU A 132 -8.58 25.18 9.51
C GLU A 132 -7.98 25.24 10.91
N VAL A 133 -8.75 24.77 11.90
CA VAL A 133 -8.25 24.58 13.27
C VAL A 133 -7.27 23.41 13.24
N ILE A 134 -5.98 23.69 13.38
CA ILE A 134 -4.94 22.66 13.43
C ILE A 134 -5.18 21.79 14.67
N GLU A 135 -5.43 20.51 14.44
CA GLU A 135 -5.61 19.55 15.53
C GLU A 135 -4.36 19.51 16.43
N LYS A 136 -4.57 19.59 17.75
CA LYS A 136 -3.51 19.43 18.73
C LYS A 136 -2.96 18.01 18.67
N ILE A 137 -1.64 17.91 18.49
CA ILE A 137 -0.95 16.62 18.40
C ILE A 137 -0.94 15.96 19.79
N PRO A 138 -1.45 14.73 19.93
CA PRO A 138 -1.32 13.93 21.15
C PRO A 138 0.14 13.65 21.52
N ASN A 139 0.38 13.17 22.74
CA ASN A 139 1.73 12.84 23.20
C ASN A 139 2.42 11.80 22.30
N ASN A 140 1.71 10.76 21.88
CA ASN A 140 2.21 9.75 20.95
C ASN A 140 1.31 9.75 19.73
N ALA A 141 1.85 10.15 18.57
CA ALA A 141 1.07 10.29 17.35
C ALA A 141 1.99 10.24 16.13
N PHE A 142 1.42 9.85 15.00
CA PHE A 142 2.05 9.95 13.70
C PHE A 142 1.36 11.08 12.93
N VAL A 143 2.13 12.07 12.49
CA VAL A 143 1.62 13.18 11.70
C VAL A 143 2.07 12.99 10.26
N VAL A 144 1.10 12.82 9.38
CA VAL A 144 1.32 12.61 7.95
C VAL A 144 0.99 13.92 7.24
N THR A 145 2.00 14.54 6.66
CA THR A 145 1.85 15.82 5.96
C THR A 145 2.05 15.62 4.46
N LYS A 146 1.06 15.98 3.65
CA LYS A 146 1.20 16.02 2.19
C LYS A 146 2.08 17.21 1.81
N LEU A 147 3.24 16.94 1.21
CA LEU A 147 4.14 17.96 0.69
C LEU A 147 3.71 18.37 -0.73
N ARG A 148 4.11 19.58 -1.16
CA ARG A 148 3.78 20.13 -2.49
C ARG A 148 4.06 19.12 -3.61
N GLU A 149 3.13 19.04 -4.55
CA GLU A 149 3.31 18.30 -5.80
C GLU A 149 4.35 19.02 -6.66
N ASN A 150 5.26 18.26 -7.26
CA ASN A 150 6.12 18.79 -8.31
C ASN A 150 5.37 18.92 -9.64
N GLU A 151 5.99 19.57 -10.62
CA GLU A 151 5.40 19.83 -11.96
C GLU A 151 4.98 18.55 -12.70
N MET A 152 5.55 17.39 -12.34
CA MET A 152 5.19 16.08 -12.88
C MET A 152 4.05 15.39 -12.10
N GLY A 153 3.46 16.06 -11.11
CA GLY A 153 2.39 15.54 -10.26
C GLY A 153 2.85 14.51 -9.21
N PHE A 154 4.15 14.44 -8.91
CA PHE A 154 4.63 13.63 -7.79
C PHE A 154 4.57 14.45 -6.50
N SER A 155 3.70 14.05 -5.58
CA SER A 155 3.76 14.52 -4.20
C SER A 155 4.82 13.75 -3.42
N LYS A 156 5.38 14.41 -2.42
CA LYS A 156 6.08 13.75 -1.33
C LYS A 156 5.16 13.73 -0.11
N VAL A 157 5.37 12.78 0.78
CA VAL A 157 4.68 12.74 2.07
C VAL A 157 5.74 12.76 3.16
N SER A 158 5.53 13.61 4.15
CA SER A 158 6.31 13.63 5.39
C SER A 158 5.56 12.85 6.47
N LEU A 159 6.26 11.99 7.20
CA LEU A 159 5.77 11.34 8.40
C LEU A 159 6.62 11.80 9.57
N GLU A 160 6.00 12.55 10.46
CA GLU A 160 6.59 12.97 11.72
C GLU A 160 6.10 12.05 12.84
N ILE A 161 7.03 11.50 13.60
CA ILE A 161 6.75 10.59 14.71
C ILE A 161 6.89 11.37 16.01
N TYR A 162 5.81 11.48 16.75
CA TYR A 162 5.75 12.13 18.04
C TYR A 162 5.79 11.10 19.17
N ARG A 163 6.61 11.37 20.17
CA ARG A 163 6.67 10.64 21.42
C ARG A 163 6.76 11.63 22.57
N ASN A 164 5.91 11.45 23.59
CA ASN A 164 5.80 12.36 24.73
C ASN A 164 5.66 13.85 24.34
N GLY A 165 4.97 14.12 23.22
CA GLY A 165 4.70 15.48 22.72
C GLY A 165 5.85 16.11 21.94
N ILE A 166 6.94 15.39 21.72
CA ILE A 166 8.12 15.87 20.96
C ILE A 166 8.24 15.07 19.67
N SER A 167 8.51 15.75 18.56
CA SER A 167 8.85 15.09 17.29
C SER A 167 10.24 14.48 17.43
N ILE A 168 10.32 13.15 17.38
CA ILE A 168 11.58 12.40 17.53
C ILE A 168 12.22 12.05 16.19
N ARG A 169 11.41 11.96 15.13
CA ARG A 169 11.88 11.61 13.79
C ARG A 169 10.94 12.12 12.72
N CYS A 170 11.51 12.46 11.57
CA CYS A 170 10.78 12.82 10.36
C CYS A 170 11.30 11.99 9.19
N HIS A 171 10.38 11.36 8.45
CA HIS A 171 10.67 10.58 7.26
C HIS A 171 9.96 11.17 6.06
N VAL A 172 10.62 11.17 4.90
CA VAL A 172 10.04 11.70 3.66
C VAL A 172 10.00 10.62 2.60
N PHE A 173 8.79 10.31 2.15
CA PHE A 173 8.54 9.29 1.14
C PHE A 173 8.15 9.92 -0.19
N LYS A 174 8.51 9.22 -1.28
CA LYS A 174 8.05 9.57 -2.62
C LYS A 174 6.65 9.00 -2.83
N GLY A 175 5.71 9.84 -3.27
CA GLY A 175 4.42 9.44 -3.79
C GLY A 175 3.25 9.79 -2.88
N TRP A 176 2.07 9.78 -3.51
CA TRP A 176 0.80 10.02 -2.87
C TRP A 176 0.33 8.75 -2.15
N ALA A 177 0.11 8.84 -0.85
CA ALA A 177 -0.79 7.90 -0.18
C ALA A 177 -2.22 8.32 -0.54
N GLU A 178 -2.82 7.69 -1.55
CA GLU A 178 -4.22 7.94 -1.93
C GLU A 178 -5.19 7.43 -0.85
N HIS A 179 -4.70 6.60 0.09
CA HIS A 179 -5.50 6.00 1.16
C HIS A 179 -4.90 6.22 2.56
N GLU A 180 -5.76 6.05 3.57
CA GLU A 180 -5.50 6.19 5.00
C GLU A 180 -4.25 5.40 5.45
N PHE A 181 -3.35 6.06 6.17
CA PHE A 181 -2.23 5.38 6.83
C PHE A 181 -2.77 4.58 8.00
N ARG A 182 -2.49 3.29 8.02
CA ARG A 182 -2.95 2.37 9.07
C ARG A 182 -1.76 1.90 9.89
N ILE A 183 -1.89 1.95 11.21
CA ILE A 183 -0.87 1.46 12.14
C ILE A 183 -1.37 0.19 12.80
N TYR A 184 -0.55 -0.85 12.80
CA TYR A 184 -0.82 -2.12 13.45
C TYR A 184 0.21 -2.41 14.55
N LYS A 185 -0.28 -2.98 15.66
CA LYS A 185 0.52 -3.53 16.75
C LYS A 185 1.31 -4.73 16.22
N THR A 186 2.45 -5.00 16.83
CA THR A 186 3.25 -6.20 16.56
C THR A 186 3.40 -7.03 17.83
N SER A 187 4.00 -8.20 17.73
CA SER A 187 4.43 -8.99 18.89
C SER A 187 5.49 -8.28 19.76
N PHE A 188 6.12 -7.21 19.25
CA PHE A 188 7.09 -6.40 19.98
C PHE A 188 6.46 -5.06 20.44
N PRO A 189 6.39 -4.78 21.75
CA PRO A 189 5.72 -3.58 22.26
C PRO A 189 6.29 -2.24 21.78
N ASN A 190 7.57 -2.21 21.41
CA ASN A 190 8.24 -1.03 20.88
C ASN A 190 8.20 -0.94 19.35
N GLN A 191 7.50 -1.84 18.65
CA GLN A 191 7.43 -1.81 17.20
C GLN A 191 5.99 -1.72 16.71
N VAL A 192 5.81 -0.99 15.62
CA VAL A 192 4.53 -0.93 14.89
C VAL A 192 4.76 -1.15 13.41
N ILE A 193 3.74 -1.71 12.75
CA ILE A 193 3.67 -1.78 11.31
C ILE A 193 2.87 -0.58 10.82
N LEU A 194 3.47 0.25 9.98
CA LEU A 194 2.79 1.28 9.22
C LEU A 194 2.50 0.73 7.83
N MET A 195 1.24 0.80 7.40
CA MET A 195 0.85 0.47 6.04
C MET A 195 0.05 1.58 5.41
N TYR A 196 0.31 1.82 4.14
CA TYR A 196 -0.46 2.72 3.31
C TYR A 196 -0.39 2.25 1.87
N SER A 197 -1.42 2.52 1.08
CA SER A 197 -1.35 2.27 -0.35
C SER A 197 -0.98 3.54 -1.09
N LYS A 198 -0.23 3.37 -2.18
CA LYS A 198 0.29 4.47 -2.98
C LYS A 198 -0.24 4.42 -4.41
N GLY A 199 -0.57 5.60 -4.92
CA GLY A 199 -1.23 5.80 -6.20
C GLY A 199 -0.36 6.30 -7.36
N ARG A 200 -1.03 6.52 -8.49
CA ARG A 200 -0.62 7.24 -9.72
C ARG A 200 0.31 6.54 -10.72
N VAL A 201 1.58 6.27 -10.37
CA VAL A 201 2.59 5.80 -11.37
C VAL A 201 3.01 4.35 -11.16
N ASN A 202 3.15 3.95 -9.90
CA ASN A 202 3.34 2.56 -9.50
C ASN A 202 2.36 2.35 -8.38
N TYR A 203 1.39 1.45 -8.57
CA TYR A 203 0.36 1.15 -7.58
C TYR A 203 0.78 -0.04 -6.73
N GLY A 204 0.47 0.04 -5.44
CA GLY A 204 1.01 -0.92 -4.50
C GLY A 204 0.73 -0.60 -3.04
N ILE A 205 1.24 -1.49 -2.19
CA ILE A 205 1.21 -1.36 -0.74
C ILE A 205 2.61 -0.99 -0.29
N ALA A 206 2.72 0.10 0.45
CA ALA A 206 3.88 0.39 1.25
C ALA A 206 3.67 -0.20 2.66
N LEU A 207 4.70 -0.85 3.17
CA LEU A 207 4.77 -1.31 4.54
C LEU A 207 6.10 -0.88 5.13
N ALA A 208 6.06 -0.34 6.35
CA ALA A 208 7.24 -0.07 7.14
C ALA A 208 7.07 -0.67 8.54
N VAL A 209 8.15 -1.19 9.11
CA VAL A 209 8.23 -1.56 10.54
C VAL A 209 9.04 -0.49 11.24
N ILE A 210 8.44 0.12 12.26
CA ILE A 210 8.96 1.31 12.92
C ILE A 210 9.28 0.97 14.37
N ASP A 211 10.50 1.26 14.80
CA ASP A 211 10.85 1.27 16.22
C ASP A 211 10.35 2.56 16.87
N LEU A 212 9.40 2.44 17.80
CA LEU A 212 8.82 3.56 18.53
C LEU A 212 9.80 4.24 19.50
N ALA A 213 10.93 3.59 19.83
CA ALA A 213 11.90 4.19 20.74
C ALA A 213 12.55 5.42 20.11
N ASN A 214 13.02 5.28 18.87
CA ASN A 214 13.79 6.31 18.15
C ASN A 214 13.08 6.81 16.87
N GLY A 215 11.99 6.16 16.47
CA GLY A 215 11.24 6.45 15.25
C GLY A 215 11.88 5.90 13.98
N ASP A 216 12.91 5.05 14.08
CA ASP A 216 13.63 4.52 12.91
C ASP A 216 12.85 3.41 12.19
N PHE A 217 13.08 3.28 10.89
CA PHE A 217 12.56 2.14 10.13
C PHE A 217 13.51 0.97 10.27
N LEU A 218 13.01 -0.09 10.90
CA LEU A 218 13.67 -1.39 10.91
C LEU A 218 13.54 -2.07 9.55
N PHE A 219 12.48 -1.75 8.83
CA PHE A 219 12.19 -2.24 7.49
C PHE A 219 11.29 -1.26 6.75
N ASP A 220 11.54 -1.06 5.47
CA ASP A 220 10.64 -0.35 4.56
C ASP A 220 10.58 -1.06 3.20
N GLN A 221 9.38 -1.34 2.71
CA GLN A 221 9.22 -1.90 1.37
C GLN A 221 7.99 -1.35 0.68
N TYR A 222 8.15 -1.09 -0.62
CA TYR A 222 7.05 -0.78 -1.51
C TYR A 222 6.80 -1.94 -2.45
N ILE A 223 5.68 -2.63 -2.24
CA ILE A 223 5.25 -3.75 -3.09
C ILE A 223 4.50 -3.17 -4.26
N THR A 224 5.19 -3.08 -5.39
CA THR A 224 4.54 -2.73 -6.66
C THR A 224 3.84 -3.95 -7.22
N GLU A 225 2.61 -3.77 -7.68
CA GLU A 225 2.06 -4.78 -8.56
C GLU A 225 2.73 -4.69 -9.92
N PRO A 226 3.30 -5.78 -10.48
CA PRO A 226 3.69 -5.77 -11.87
C PRO A 226 2.47 -5.41 -12.71
N ARG A 227 2.66 -4.47 -13.64
CA ARG A 227 1.72 -4.21 -14.72
C ARG A 227 1.69 -5.49 -15.55
N LYS A 228 0.80 -6.44 -15.23
CA LYS A 228 0.68 -7.67 -16.02
C LYS A 228 0.22 -7.26 -17.41
N ILE A 229 1.16 -7.28 -18.33
CA ILE A 229 0.95 -7.33 -19.77
C ILE A 229 0.27 -8.69 -20.01
N ARG A 230 -1.03 -8.66 -20.25
CA ARG A 230 -1.74 -9.71 -20.97
C ARG A 230 -1.87 -9.24 -22.40
#